data_AF-A0A917ELA4-F1
#
_entry.id   AF-A0A917ELA4-F1
#
_cell.length_a   1.000
_cell.length_b   1.000
_cell.length_c   1.000
_cell.angle_alpha   90.00
_cell.angle_beta   90.00
_cell.angle_gamma   90.00
#
_symmetry.space_group_name_H-M   'P 1'
#
loop_
_entity.id
_entity.type
_entity.pdbx_description
1 polymer ?
#
loop_
_entity_poly.entity_id
_entity_poly.type
_entity_poly.pdbx_seq_one_letter_code
_entity_poly.pdbx_strand_id
1 'polypeptide(L)' 'MYAWFFNTVLPGPLWFRIILALLLAAGIVFLLMEFAFPWLSQFSPFNDSTLEGT' A
#
# COMPACT_ATOMS: atom_id res chain seq x y z
N MET A 1 28.32 6.04 17.71
CA MET A 1 28.09 4.59 17.52
C MET A 1 26.64 4.26 17.08
N TYR A 2 25.95 5.13 16.33
CA TYR A 2 24.75 4.80 15.53
C TYR A 2 24.85 5.30 14.07
N ALA A 3 25.93 6.00 13.74
CA ALA A 3 26.11 6.67 12.44
C ALA A 3 26.29 5.69 11.27
N TRP A 4 26.69 4.44 11.54
CA TRP A 4 26.94 3.45 10.49
C TRP A 4 25.65 3.02 9.78
N PHE A 5 24.55 2.83 10.53
CA PHE A 5 23.26 2.49 9.93
C PHE A 5 22.69 3.62 9.07
N PHE A 6 22.84 4.88 9.51
CA PHE A 6 22.31 6.02 8.77
C PHE A 6 23.17 6.39 7.54
N ASN A 7 24.49 6.16 7.57
CA ASN A 7 25.38 6.55 6.47
C ASN A 7 25.67 5.43 5.47
N THR A 8 25.62 4.16 5.86
CA THR A 8 26.13 3.06 5.01
C THR A 8 25.03 2.30 4.28
N VAL A 9 23.81 2.23 4.82
CA VAL A 9 22.74 1.39 4.23
C VAL A 9 21.93 2.10 3.14
N LEU A 10 21.94 3.44 3.05
CA LEU A 10 21.38 4.12 1.88
C LEU A 10 22.25 5.30 1.46
N PRO A 11 22.81 5.28 0.23
CA PRO A 11 23.36 6.47 -0.38
C PRO A 11 22.19 7.41 -0.73
N GLY A 12 22.03 8.48 0.04
CA GLY A 12 21.04 9.52 -0.24
C GLY A 12 20.60 10.28 1.02
N PRO A 13 20.27 11.57 0.90
CA PRO A 13 19.82 12.38 2.02
C PRO A 13 18.52 11.82 2.62
N LEU A 14 18.33 12.00 3.93
CA LEU A 14 17.23 11.42 4.71
C LEU A 14 15.85 11.63 4.07
N TRP A 15 15.62 12.77 3.42
CA TRP A 15 14.39 13.08 2.70
C TRP A 15 14.11 12.14 1.51
N PHE A 16 15.13 11.71 0.77
CA PHE A 16 14.96 10.83 -0.38
C PHE A 16 14.48 9.44 0.07
N ARG A 17 14.99 8.96 1.20
CA ARG A 17 14.58 7.68 1.81
C ARG A 17 13.10 7.74 2.23
N ILE A 18 12.69 8.86 2.82
CA ILE A 18 11.31 9.09 3.24
C ILE A 18 10.40 9.09 2.02
N ILE A 19 10.75 9.84 0.97
CA ILE A 19 9.96 9.90 -0.26
C ILE A 19 9.82 8.51 -0.87
N LEU A 20 10.91 7.75 -1.00
CA LEU A 20 10.89 6.42 -1.61
C LEU A 20 10.03 5.44 -0.79
N ALA A 21 10.14 5.46 0.54
CA ALA A 21 9.28 4.66 1.42
C ALA A 21 7.79 5.04 1.29
N LEU A 22 7.49 6.33 1.19
CA LEU A 22 6.13 6.85 1.00
C LEU A 22 5.57 6.43 -0.37
N LEU A 23 6.41 6.46 -1.41
CA LEU A 23 6.05 6.05 -2.77
C LEU A 23 5.78 4.54 -2.84
N LEU A 24 6.61 3.73 -2.17
CA LEU A 24 6.36 2.29 -2.02
C LEU A 24 5.06 2.00 -1.29
N ALA A 25 4.81 2.68 -0.16
CA ALA A 25 3.57 2.53 0.60
C ALA A 25 2.36 2.93 -0.24
N ALA A 26 2.42 4.07 -0.93
CA ALA A 26 1.38 4.53 -1.84
C ALA A 26 1.15 3.54 -2.99
N GLY A 27 2.21 2.97 -3.56
CA GLY A 27 2.12 1.94 -4.59
C GLY A 27 1.43 0.66 -4.10
N ILE A 28 1.73 0.22 -2.87
CA ILE A 28 1.06 -0.92 -2.24
C ILE A 28 -0.43 -0.63 -2.03
N VAL A 29 -0.77 0.55 -1.49
CA VAL A 29 -2.17 0.96 -1.31
C VAL A 29 -2.90 1.00 -2.65
N PHE A 30 -2.28 1.58 -3.68
CA PHE A 30 -2.85 1.64 -5.02
C PHE A 30 -3.09 0.24 -5.60
N LEU A 31 -2.11 -0.66 -5.49
CA LEU A 31 -2.23 -2.04 -5.96
C LEU A 31 -3.29 -2.83 -5.19
N LEU A 32 -3.40 -2.61 -3.87
CA LEU A 32 -4.48 -3.17 -3.07
C LEU A 32 -5.84 -2.67 -3.55
N MET A 33 -6.00 -1.38 -3.80
CA MET A 33 -7.27 -0.79 -4.25
C MET A 33 -7.66 -1.24 -5.67
N GLU A 34 -6.71 -1.29 -6.60
CA GLU A 34 -6.99 -1.61 -8.01
C GLU A 34 -7.10 -3.12 -8.25
N PHE A 35 -6.38 -3.95 -7.50
CA PHE A 35 -6.31 -5.39 -7.75
C PHE A 35 -6.89 -6.22 -6.60
N ALA A 36 -6.43 -6.01 -5.37
CA ALA A 36 -6.82 -6.86 -4.25
C ALA A 36 -8.28 -6.65 -3.83
N PHE A 37 -8.78 -5.41 -3.80
CA PHE A 37 -10.16 -5.09 -3.45
C PHE A 37 -11.16 -5.67 -4.46
N PRO A 38 -11.02 -5.45 -5.79
CA PRO A 38 -11.90 -6.08 -6.78
C PRO A 38 -11.84 -7.61 -6.73
N TRP A 39 -10.65 -8.17 -6.48
CA TRP A 39 -10.50 -9.60 -6.31
C TRP A 39 -11.11 -10.13 -5.01
N LEU A 40 -11.11 -9.36 -3.92
CA LEU A 40 -11.71 -9.77 -2.66
C LEU A 40 -13.23 -9.56 -2.66
N SER A 41 -13.71 -8.56 -3.38
CA SER A 41 -15.13 -8.20 -3.41
C SER A 41 -16.01 -9.31 -3.99
N GLN A 42 -15.49 -10.10 -4.94
CA GLN A 42 -16.21 -11.31 -5.43
C GLN A 42 -16.44 -12.38 -4.36
N PHE A 43 -15.62 -12.41 -3.30
CA PHE A 43 -15.79 -13.35 -2.18
C PHE A 43 -16.48 -12.70 -0.98
N SER A 44 -16.83 -11.41 -1.07
CA SER A 44 -17.43 -10.67 0.03
C SER A 44 -18.91 -11.05 0.17
N PRO A 45 -19.34 -11.65 1.28
CA PRO A 45 -20.75 -11.97 1.54
C PRO A 45 -21.63 -10.73 1.75
N PHE A 46 -21.06 -9.53 1.73
CA PHE A 46 -21.78 -8.25 1.84
C PHE A 46 -22.06 -7.59 0.48
N ASN A 47 -21.66 -8.22 -0.63
CA ASN A 47 -21.90 -7.68 -1.97
C ASN A 47 -23.27 -8.05 -2.57
N ASP A 48 -24.04 -8.92 -1.89
CA ASP A 48 -25.41 -9.20 -2.27
C ASP A 48 -26.26 -7.95 -2.02
N SER A 49 -26.68 -7.31 -3.12
CA SER A 49 -27.58 -6.16 -3.05
C SER A 49 -28.92 -6.64 -2.51
N THR A 50 -29.36 -6.10 -1.37
CA THR A 50 -30.67 -6.37 -0.75
C THR A 50 -31.87 -5.81 -1.54
N LEU A 51 -31.64 -5.44 -2.81
CA LEU A 51 -32.64 -4.98 -3.77
C LEU A 51 -33.18 -6.13 -4.64
N GLU A 52 -33.28 -7.34 -4.12
CA GLU A 52 -34.29 -8.30 -4.60
C GLU A 52 -35.62 -7.99 -3.90
N GLY A 53 -36.19 -6.85 -4.28
CA GLY A 53 -37.53 -6.43 -3.89
C GLY A 53 -38.31 -6.12 -5.15
N THR A 54 -39.10 -7.12 -5.58
CA THR A 54 -40.07 -7.17 -6.70
C THR A 54 -39.54 -7.31 -8.11
#